data_AF-A0A968NET1-F1
#
_entry.id   AF-A0A968NET1-F1
#
_cell.length_a   1.000
_cell.length_b   1.000
_cell.length_c   1.000
_cell.angle_alpha   90.00
_cell.angle_beta   90.00
_cell.angle_gamma   90.00
#
_symmetry.space_group_name_H-M   'P 1'
#
loop_
_entity.id
_entity.type
_entity.pdbx_description
1 polymer ?
#
loop_
_entity_poly.entity_id
_entity_poly.type
_entity_poly.pdbx_seq_one_letter_code
_entity_poly.pdbx_strand_id
1 'polypeptide(L)'
;MPVTTETLKHPHAQANGSWHEDDSADEPSDYPVAEYEITISPNDWNVATIVNFIDSGAVKIPGFQRNYVWDIKRASKLIESIIVGLPIPQIFLYEEGRNSFLVIDGQQRLMSIYYFTKQRFPRKERRNELRRIFDENGKIPDNIFADDAYFEKFNLNLPERLPEQRNKFKGLNYGTLNEYKLTFDLRTIRNVIVKQIAPKDDISAVHEIFNRLNTGGVNLSPQEIRASLYHSDFYGLLSHLNLKPAWRTVLGIEEPDLHMKDIEFLLRGFAMLEIHDAYGSAMAHFLNTFSKQASKFDKADITYRSNLFDSFLTSCSGLESNAFEGSSGRFSITLYESVFVAVCSQPFENKELVSGTIDPATIQQLKSDREFQDASQSRTTSALNVRKRLERSAEIITVQP
;
A
#
# COMPACT_ATOMS: atom_id res chain seq x y z
N MET A 1 -22.76 23.11 -50.80
CA MET A 1 -22.41 21.68 -50.64
C MET A 1 -21.28 21.60 -49.62
N PRO A 2 -21.55 21.08 -48.42
CA PRO A 2 -20.61 21.09 -47.31
C PRO A 2 -19.69 19.87 -47.36
N VAL A 3 -18.42 20.08 -47.05
CA VAL A 3 -17.43 19.02 -46.83
C VAL A 3 -17.52 18.62 -45.36
N THR A 4 -17.95 17.39 -45.11
CA THR A 4 -18.03 16.77 -43.79
C THR A 4 -16.66 16.26 -43.35
N THR A 5 -16.05 16.92 -42.37
CA THR A 5 -14.93 16.36 -41.58
C THR A 5 -15.50 15.51 -40.45
N GLU A 6 -15.39 14.19 -40.59
CA GLU A 6 -15.59 13.22 -39.50
C GLU A 6 -14.41 13.32 -38.52
N THR A 7 -14.64 13.94 -37.37
CA THR A 7 -13.81 13.80 -36.17
C THR A 7 -13.96 12.39 -35.60
N LEU A 8 -12.91 11.58 -35.72
CA LEU A 8 -12.71 10.35 -34.97
C LEU A 8 -12.71 10.66 -33.46
N LYS A 9 -13.80 10.31 -32.78
CA LYS A 9 -13.87 10.25 -31.32
C LYS A 9 -13.21 8.95 -30.86
N HIS A 10 -12.04 9.06 -30.24
CA HIS A 10 -11.55 8.01 -29.35
C HIS A 10 -12.50 7.94 -28.14
N PRO A 11 -13.06 6.77 -27.80
CA PRO A 11 -13.84 6.64 -26.57
C PRO A 11 -12.88 6.69 -25.39
N HIS A 12 -13.02 7.73 -24.55
CA HIS A 12 -12.49 7.73 -23.20
C HIS A 12 -13.14 6.58 -22.43
N ALA A 13 -12.38 5.50 -22.19
CA ALA A 13 -12.76 4.47 -21.25
C ALA A 13 -12.79 5.09 -19.85
N GLN A 14 -14.00 5.26 -19.32
CA GLN A 14 -14.23 5.53 -17.91
C GLN A 14 -13.75 4.32 -17.09
N ALA A 15 -12.54 4.37 -16.56
CA ALA A 15 -12.09 3.41 -15.55
C ALA A 15 -12.66 3.81 -14.18
N ASN A 16 -13.98 3.66 -14.03
CA ASN A 16 -14.66 3.64 -12.75
C ASN A 16 -15.31 2.26 -12.65
N GLY A 17 -14.56 1.29 -12.14
CA GLY A 17 -14.97 -0.10 -12.12
C GLY A 17 -14.55 -0.75 -10.82
N SER A 18 -15.52 -0.89 -9.92
CA SER A 18 -15.46 -1.80 -8.77
C SER A 18 -14.69 -3.08 -9.14
N TRP A 19 -13.62 -3.32 -8.38
CA TRP A 19 -12.69 -4.43 -8.58
C TRP A 19 -13.30 -5.72 -8.04
N HIS A 20 -14.25 -6.29 -8.81
CA HIS A 20 -14.91 -7.59 -8.61
C HIS A 20 -15.65 -7.77 -7.28
N GLU A 21 -16.57 -8.74 -7.32
CA GLU A 21 -17.53 -9.06 -6.28
C GLU A 21 -16.84 -9.36 -4.94
N ASP A 22 -17.44 -8.74 -3.94
CA ASP A 22 -17.06 -8.76 -2.54
C ASP A 22 -17.24 -10.17 -1.95
N ASP A 23 -16.28 -11.05 -2.22
CA ASP A 23 -16.10 -12.29 -1.45
C ASP A 23 -15.25 -12.04 -0.18
N SER A 24 -15.12 -10.77 0.26
CA SER A 24 -14.76 -10.49 1.65
C SER A 24 -16.01 -10.64 2.50
N ALA A 25 -16.51 -11.89 2.58
CA ALA A 25 -17.33 -12.27 3.71
C ALA A 25 -16.55 -11.89 4.97
N ASP A 26 -17.18 -11.06 5.81
CA ASP A 26 -16.70 -10.64 7.13
C ASP A 26 -16.25 -11.87 7.94
N GLU A 27 -15.01 -12.32 7.74
CA GLU A 27 -14.40 -13.31 8.63
C GLU A 27 -13.92 -12.55 9.86
N PRO A 28 -14.45 -12.87 11.06
CA PRO A 28 -13.95 -12.29 12.29
C PRO A 28 -12.47 -12.65 12.40
N SER A 29 -11.61 -11.64 12.44
CA SER A 29 -10.19 -11.86 12.66
C SER A 29 -9.99 -12.33 14.10
N ASP A 30 -9.90 -13.64 14.30
CA ASP A 30 -9.42 -14.23 15.55
C ASP A 30 -7.91 -13.96 15.68
N TYR A 31 -7.56 -12.71 15.96
CA TYR A 31 -6.24 -12.40 16.51
C TYR A 31 -6.27 -12.80 17.98
N PRO A 32 -5.42 -13.73 18.44
CA PRO A 32 -5.28 -13.97 19.87
C PRO A 32 -4.88 -12.65 20.54
N VAL A 33 -5.70 -12.18 21.48
CA VAL A 33 -5.42 -10.98 22.26
C VAL A 33 -4.22 -11.31 23.14
N ALA A 34 -3.02 -10.92 22.70
CA ALA A 34 -1.86 -10.96 23.56
C ALA A 34 -2.03 -9.91 24.66
N GLU A 35 -1.75 -10.26 25.91
CA GLU A 35 -1.66 -9.27 26.97
C GLU A 35 -0.39 -8.45 26.75
N TYR A 36 -0.55 -7.16 26.41
CA TYR A 36 0.57 -6.23 26.27
C TYR A 36 0.70 -5.39 27.53
N GLU A 37 1.95 -5.20 27.98
CA GLU A 37 2.25 -4.18 28.97
C GLU A 37 2.61 -2.89 28.22
N ILE A 38 1.68 -1.92 28.18
CA ILE A 38 1.87 -0.64 27.50
C ILE A 38 1.70 0.53 28.47
N THR A 39 2.45 1.59 28.22
CA THR A 39 2.24 2.91 28.84
C THR A 39 1.68 3.86 27.82
N ILE A 40 0.72 4.67 28.25
CA ILE A 40 0.05 5.68 27.43
C ILE A 40 0.20 7.01 28.15
N SER A 41 0.84 7.97 27.51
CA SER A 41 1.06 9.30 28.07
C SER A 41 0.55 10.39 27.13
N PRO A 42 -0.28 11.34 27.62
CA PRO A 42 -0.68 12.48 26.82
C PRO A 42 0.47 13.49 26.72
N ASN A 43 0.65 14.08 25.54
CA ASN A 43 1.61 15.15 25.30
C ASN A 43 1.06 16.14 24.28
N ASP A 44 0.89 17.40 24.69
CA ASP A 44 0.31 18.44 23.85
C ASP A 44 1.44 19.25 23.20
N TRP A 45 1.82 18.91 21.96
CA TRP A 45 2.85 19.62 21.20
C TRP A 45 2.23 20.74 20.38
N ASN A 46 2.89 21.90 20.31
CA ASN A 46 2.50 22.93 19.36
C ASN A 46 2.89 22.58 17.92
N VAL A 47 2.24 23.23 16.95
CA VAL A 47 2.48 23.00 15.52
C VAL A 47 3.96 23.16 15.16
N ALA A 48 4.63 24.20 15.67
CA ALA A 48 6.05 24.42 15.39
C ALA A 48 6.93 23.24 15.86
N THR A 49 6.67 22.70 17.06
CA THR A 49 7.38 21.52 17.59
C THR A 49 7.11 20.29 16.73
N ILE A 50 5.87 20.07 16.30
CA ILE A 50 5.51 18.95 15.41
C ILE A 50 6.30 19.04 14.09
N VAL A 51 6.34 20.21 13.47
CA VAL A 51 7.08 20.41 12.22
C VAL A 51 8.57 20.17 12.43
N ASN A 52 9.14 20.66 13.52
CA ASN A 52 10.55 20.43 13.86
C ASN A 52 10.87 18.95 14.06
N PHE A 53 9.99 18.17 14.70
CA PHE A 53 10.18 16.73 14.85
C PHE A 53 10.09 15.95 13.55
N ILE A 54 9.23 16.40 12.62
CA ILE A 54 9.19 15.81 11.27
C ILE A 54 10.48 16.16 10.51
N ASP A 55 10.90 17.43 10.53
CA ASP A 55 12.14 17.87 9.85
C ASP A 55 13.40 17.21 10.41
N SER A 56 13.45 16.96 11.72
CA SER A 56 14.58 16.29 12.36
C SER A 56 14.57 14.75 12.20
N GLY A 57 13.51 14.18 11.62
CA GLY A 57 13.32 12.74 11.53
C GLY A 57 12.99 12.06 12.88
N ALA A 58 12.64 12.84 13.90
CA ALA A 58 12.22 12.32 15.21
C ALA A 58 10.82 11.70 15.14
N VAL A 59 9.95 12.19 14.26
CA VAL A 59 8.66 11.56 13.94
C VAL A 59 8.76 10.90 12.57
N LYS A 60 8.62 9.57 12.54
CA LYS A 60 8.70 8.74 11.34
C LYS A 60 7.32 8.26 10.93
N ILE A 61 7.07 8.30 9.63
CA ILE A 61 5.90 7.68 9.02
C ILE A 61 6.33 6.27 8.58
N PRO A 62 5.84 5.21 9.25
CA PRO A 62 6.24 3.85 8.92
C PRO A 62 5.87 3.46 7.49
N GLY A 63 6.67 2.56 6.89
CA GLY A 63 6.51 2.06 5.50
C GLY A 63 5.14 1.46 5.19
N PHE A 64 4.51 0.84 6.20
CA PHE A 64 3.22 0.18 6.09
C PHE A 64 2.00 1.12 6.04
N GLN A 65 2.18 2.42 6.30
CA GLN A 65 1.10 3.38 6.14
C GLN A 65 0.89 3.75 4.67
N ARG A 66 -0.37 3.92 4.27
CA ARG A 66 -0.73 4.34 2.91
C ARG A 66 -0.16 5.71 2.54
N ASN A 67 -0.15 5.98 1.24
CA ASN A 67 0.21 7.28 0.70
C ASN A 67 -0.67 8.40 1.26
N TYR A 68 -0.22 9.66 1.15
CA TYR A 68 -1.05 10.80 1.49
C TYR A 68 -2.27 10.87 0.55
N VAL A 69 -3.48 10.74 1.07
CA VAL A 69 -4.72 10.61 0.27
C VAL A 69 -5.62 11.83 0.35
N TRP A 70 -5.45 12.71 1.33
CA TRP A 70 -6.30 13.90 1.45
C TRP A 70 -6.15 14.83 0.25
N ASP A 71 -7.26 15.42 -0.17
CA ASP A 71 -7.26 16.49 -1.16
C ASP A 71 -6.98 17.84 -0.48
N ILE A 72 -6.64 18.85 -1.29
CA ILE A 72 -6.29 20.18 -0.76
C ILE A 72 -7.46 20.79 0.02
N LYS A 73 -8.71 20.48 -0.33
CA LYS A 73 -9.91 20.99 0.36
C LYS A 73 -10.01 20.42 1.78
N ARG A 74 -9.85 19.10 1.95
CA ARG A 74 -9.88 18.46 3.27
C ARG A 74 -8.71 18.90 4.13
N ALA A 75 -7.52 19.00 3.56
CA ALA A 75 -6.36 19.55 4.23
C ALA A 75 -6.58 21.01 4.67
N SER A 76 -7.18 21.84 3.81
CA SER A 76 -7.49 23.24 4.12
C SER A 76 -8.46 23.39 5.29
N LYS A 77 -9.49 22.54 5.39
CA LYS A 77 -10.41 22.53 6.54
C LYS A 77 -9.72 22.20 7.86
N LEU A 78 -8.73 21.30 7.85
CA LEU A 78 -7.92 21.02 9.04
C LEU A 78 -7.13 22.26 9.47
N ILE A 79 -6.45 22.92 8.53
CA ILE A 79 -5.68 24.13 8.82
C ILE A 79 -6.60 25.24 9.35
N GLU A 80 -7.78 25.43 8.75
CA GLU A 80 -8.80 26.36 9.23
C GLU A 80 -9.21 26.04 10.68
N SER A 81 -9.50 24.78 11.00
CA SER A 81 -9.82 24.36 12.38
C SER A 81 -8.71 24.69 13.37
N ILE A 82 -7.44 24.52 12.99
CA ILE A 82 -6.28 24.85 13.84
C ILE A 82 -6.21 26.36 14.08
N ILE A 83 -6.36 27.17 13.03
CA ILE A 83 -6.32 28.65 13.12
C ILE A 83 -7.47 29.18 13.98
N VAL A 84 -8.68 28.66 13.79
CA VAL A 84 -9.88 29.09 14.54
C VAL A 84 -9.88 28.54 15.98
N GLY A 85 -9.06 27.53 16.25
CA GLY A 85 -8.96 26.93 17.56
C GLY A 85 -10.08 25.94 17.87
N LEU A 86 -10.57 25.23 16.85
CA LEU A 86 -11.45 24.08 17.03
C LEU A 86 -10.62 22.87 17.49
N PRO A 87 -11.21 21.96 18.28
CA PRO A 87 -10.56 20.70 18.62
C PRO A 87 -10.39 19.86 17.35
N ILE A 88 -9.18 19.35 17.14
CA ILE A 88 -8.90 18.33 16.14
C ILE A 88 -8.69 16.99 16.85
N PRO A 89 -9.00 15.85 16.21
CA PRO A 89 -8.74 14.57 16.84
C PRO A 89 -7.25 14.41 17.14
N GLN A 90 -6.96 13.62 18.16
CA GLN A 90 -5.60 13.41 18.67
C GLN A 90 -4.72 12.59 17.70
N ILE A 91 -3.41 12.81 17.78
CA ILE A 91 -2.40 12.03 17.05
C ILE A 91 -1.91 10.92 17.97
N PHE A 92 -1.78 9.71 17.45
CA PHE A 92 -1.21 8.60 18.20
C PHE A 92 0.20 8.29 17.68
N LEU A 93 1.15 8.22 18.60
CA LEU A 93 2.56 7.98 18.32
C LEU A 93 3.05 6.82 19.17
N TYR A 94 3.93 6.00 18.61
CA TYR A 94 4.68 4.98 19.33
C TYR A 94 6.10 5.46 19.61
N GLU A 95 6.57 5.37 20.85
CA GLU A 95 7.94 5.69 21.22
C GLU A 95 8.83 4.43 21.06
N GLU A 96 9.59 4.37 19.97
CA GLU A 96 10.57 3.30 19.71
C GLU A 96 11.84 3.47 20.56
N GLY A 97 12.16 4.71 20.90
CA GLY A 97 13.37 5.07 21.63
C GLY A 97 13.33 6.54 22.05
N ARG A 98 14.41 6.99 22.70
CA ARG A 98 14.49 8.37 23.19
C ARG A 98 14.34 9.37 22.04
N ASN A 99 13.23 10.11 22.02
CA ASN A 99 12.86 11.06 20.97
C ASN A 99 12.75 10.44 19.56
N SER A 100 12.43 9.14 19.47
CA SER A 100 12.10 8.45 18.21
C SER A 100 10.65 7.99 18.28
N PHE A 101 9.81 8.60 17.45
CA PHE A 101 8.37 8.38 17.42
C PHE A 101 7.93 7.83 16.07
N LEU A 102 7.08 6.82 16.08
CA LEU A 102 6.49 6.21 14.90
C LEU A 102 5.00 6.54 14.89
N VAL A 103 4.49 7.10 13.78
CA VAL A 103 3.08 7.51 13.71
C VAL A 103 2.18 6.27 13.68
N ILE A 104 1.26 6.16 14.63
CA ILE A 104 0.21 5.13 14.65
C ILE A 104 -1.01 5.66 13.90
N ASP A 105 -1.60 6.76 14.37
CA ASP A 105 -2.74 7.41 13.74
C ASP A 105 -2.51 8.93 13.63
N GLY A 106 -3.06 9.52 12.57
CA GLY A 106 -2.98 10.96 12.33
C GLY A 106 -1.98 11.38 11.26
N GLN A 107 -1.39 10.43 10.53
CA GLN A 107 -0.48 10.68 9.40
C GLN A 107 -1.00 11.79 8.45
N GLN A 108 -2.25 11.69 8.00
CA GLN A 108 -2.84 12.67 7.06
C GLN A 108 -2.95 14.07 7.69
N ARG A 109 -3.17 14.16 9.00
CA ARG A 109 -3.21 15.44 9.73
C ARG A 109 -1.81 16.04 9.86
N LEU A 110 -0.85 15.24 10.32
CA LEU A 110 0.55 15.65 10.45
C LEU A 110 1.11 16.13 9.12
N MET A 111 0.91 15.36 8.05
CA MET A 111 1.39 15.74 6.72
C MET A 111 0.70 16.97 6.15
N SER A 112 -0.60 17.16 6.41
CA SER A 112 -1.29 18.39 6.00
C SER A 112 -0.70 19.63 6.67
N ILE A 113 -0.39 19.55 7.97
CA ILE A 113 0.25 20.64 8.73
C ILE A 113 1.67 20.90 8.19
N TYR A 114 2.42 19.83 7.95
CA TYR A 114 3.78 19.91 7.40
C TYR A 114 3.80 20.58 6.02
N TYR A 115 3.00 20.06 5.08
CA TYR A 115 2.87 20.61 3.72
C TYR A 115 2.41 22.07 3.71
N PHE A 116 1.47 22.43 4.58
CA PHE A 116 1.02 23.81 4.69
C PHE A 116 2.14 24.73 5.15
N THR A 117 2.89 24.33 6.18
CA THR A 117 4.04 25.07 6.71
C THR A 117 5.15 25.23 5.67
N LYS A 118 5.40 24.19 4.87
CA LYS A 118 6.33 24.23 3.72
C LYS A 118 5.75 24.94 2.49
N GLN A 119 4.50 25.37 2.53
CA GLN A 119 3.77 26.03 1.41
C GLN A 119 3.74 25.19 0.11
N ARG A 120 3.79 23.87 0.24
CA ARG A 120 3.89 22.91 -0.88
C ARG A 120 2.94 21.75 -0.65
N PHE A 121 1.99 21.57 -1.56
CA PHE A 121 1.00 20.49 -1.52
C PHE A 121 1.29 19.44 -2.59
N PRO A 122 1.34 18.14 -2.27
CA PRO A 122 1.74 17.12 -3.24
C PRO A 122 0.66 16.91 -4.31
N ARG A 123 1.09 16.93 -5.58
CA ARG A 123 0.24 16.62 -6.73
C ARG A 123 -0.22 15.17 -6.68
N LYS A 124 -1.46 14.91 -7.08
CA LYS A 124 -2.11 13.60 -6.88
C LYS A 124 -1.35 12.48 -7.59
N GLU A 125 -0.96 12.75 -8.82
CA GLU A 125 -0.23 11.88 -9.73
C GLU A 125 1.22 11.59 -9.28
N ARG A 126 1.81 12.41 -8.41
CA ARG A 126 3.20 12.23 -7.94
C ARG A 126 3.31 11.63 -6.55
N ARG A 127 2.19 11.34 -5.87
CA ARG A 127 2.19 10.85 -4.48
C ARG A 127 2.90 9.50 -4.32
N ASN A 128 2.78 8.61 -5.30
CA ASN A 128 3.47 7.32 -5.31
C ASN A 128 4.99 7.51 -5.40
N GLU A 129 5.44 8.37 -6.32
CA GLU A 129 6.86 8.69 -6.50
C GLU A 129 7.44 9.39 -5.27
N LEU A 130 6.70 10.34 -4.68
CA LEU A 130 7.09 11.01 -3.44
C LEU A 130 7.19 10.04 -2.25
N ARG A 131 6.35 9.00 -2.20
CA ARG A 131 6.48 7.94 -1.20
C ARG A 131 7.78 7.18 -1.38
N ARG A 132 8.10 6.75 -2.60
CA ARG A 132 9.35 6.06 -2.89
C ARG A 132 10.56 6.89 -2.47
N ILE A 133 10.58 8.17 -2.83
CA ILE A 133 11.65 9.10 -2.45
C ILE A 133 11.76 9.22 -0.93
N PHE A 134 10.63 9.30 -0.22
CA PHE A 134 10.60 9.35 1.24
C PHE A 134 11.14 8.06 1.87
N ASP A 135 10.72 6.90 1.36
CA ASP A 135 11.12 5.60 1.91
C ASP A 135 12.63 5.33 1.67
N GLU A 136 13.17 5.76 0.53
CA GLU A 136 14.61 5.63 0.21
C GLU A 136 15.49 6.60 1.02
N ASN A 137 15.03 7.83 1.26
CA ASN A 137 15.86 8.90 1.84
C ASN A 137 15.51 9.23 3.30
N GLY A 138 14.46 8.63 3.85
CA GLY A 138 13.89 8.94 5.17
C GLY A 138 13.20 10.32 5.26
N LYS A 139 13.27 11.12 4.20
CA LYS A 139 12.63 12.43 4.05
C LYS A 139 12.49 12.78 2.57
N ILE A 140 11.61 13.73 2.25
CA ILE A 140 11.57 14.31 0.90
C ILE A 140 12.69 15.35 0.79
N PRO A 141 13.63 15.22 -0.16
CA PRO A 141 14.71 16.19 -0.35
C PRO A 141 14.20 17.59 -0.69
N ASP A 142 14.92 18.64 -0.25
CA ASP A 142 14.51 20.04 -0.44
C ASP A 142 14.37 20.42 -1.92
N ASN A 143 15.20 19.84 -2.79
CA ASN A 143 15.11 20.05 -4.25
C ASN A 143 13.79 19.49 -4.82
N ILE A 144 13.30 18.37 -4.30
CA ILE A 144 12.01 17.79 -4.72
C ILE A 144 10.85 18.61 -4.17
N PHE A 145 10.95 19.12 -2.94
CA PHE A 145 9.97 20.07 -2.39
C PHE A 145 9.86 21.37 -3.19
N ALA A 146 10.98 21.83 -3.76
CA ALA A 146 11.01 23.04 -4.58
C ALA A 146 10.45 22.83 -6.00
N ASP A 147 10.29 21.58 -6.45
CA ASP A 147 9.90 21.25 -7.81
C ASP A 147 8.37 21.28 -8.01
N ASP A 148 7.93 22.16 -8.90
CA ASP A 148 6.52 22.35 -9.27
C ASP A 148 5.93 21.14 -10.04
N ALA A 149 6.77 20.23 -10.54
CA ALA A 149 6.35 18.96 -11.13
C ALA A 149 5.79 17.99 -10.07
N TYR A 150 6.26 18.09 -8.82
CA TYR A 150 5.86 17.25 -7.69
C TYR A 150 4.84 17.93 -6.78
N PHE A 151 4.99 19.23 -6.59
CA PHE A 151 4.17 20.00 -5.67
C PHE A 151 3.47 21.17 -6.36
N GLU A 152 2.31 21.53 -5.84
CA GLU A 152 1.66 22.80 -6.12
C GLU A 152 1.73 23.71 -4.90
N LYS A 153 1.46 25.01 -5.07
CA LYS A 153 1.41 25.95 -3.95
C LYS A 153 0.24 25.59 -3.03
N PHE A 154 0.53 25.43 -1.74
CA PHE A 154 -0.52 25.15 -0.76
C PHE A 154 -1.19 26.45 -0.30
N ASN A 155 -2.18 26.90 -1.08
CA ASN A 155 -3.13 27.93 -0.68
C ASN A 155 -4.42 27.28 -0.14
N LEU A 156 -4.99 27.84 0.91
CA LEU A 156 -6.21 27.32 1.54
C LEU A 156 -7.39 27.34 0.56
N ASN A 157 -7.82 26.16 0.14
CA ASN A 157 -8.97 25.95 -0.73
C ASN A 157 -10.24 25.80 0.12
N LEU A 158 -10.78 26.94 0.54
CA LEU A 158 -11.97 27.06 1.39
C LEU A 158 -13.14 27.70 0.62
N PRO A 159 -14.40 27.50 1.07
CA PRO A 159 -15.56 28.16 0.48
C PRO A 159 -15.43 29.68 0.53
N GLU A 160 -15.94 30.39 -0.49
CA GLU A 160 -15.82 31.85 -0.54
C GLU A 160 -16.70 32.58 0.48
N ARG A 161 -17.89 32.01 0.72
CA ARG A 161 -18.88 32.53 1.66
C ARG A 161 -19.23 31.46 2.66
N LEU A 162 -19.24 31.86 3.92
CA LEU A 162 -19.95 31.19 5.01
C LEU A 162 -21.37 31.80 5.07
N PRO A 163 -22.33 31.20 5.80
CA PRO A 163 -23.72 31.67 5.83
C PRO A 163 -23.89 33.17 6.11
N GLU A 164 -23.02 33.74 6.94
CA GLU A 164 -23.15 35.14 7.40
C GLU A 164 -21.98 36.05 7.00
N GLN A 165 -20.88 35.51 6.45
CA GLN A 165 -19.67 36.29 6.17
C GLN A 165 -18.77 35.67 5.09
N ARG A 166 -17.83 36.45 4.55
CA ARG A 166 -16.76 35.92 3.69
C ARG A 166 -15.79 35.08 4.51
N ASN A 167 -15.27 34.01 3.91
CA ASN A 167 -14.21 33.24 4.55
C ASN A 167 -12.88 34.00 4.46
N LYS A 168 -12.44 34.57 5.59
CA LYS A 168 -11.21 35.36 5.69
C LYS A 168 -9.91 34.55 5.47
N PHE A 169 -9.99 33.22 5.51
CA PHE A 169 -8.84 32.34 5.32
C PHE A 169 -8.70 31.81 3.90
N LYS A 170 -9.72 31.96 3.04
CA LYS A 170 -9.68 31.48 1.65
C LYS A 170 -8.48 32.07 0.92
N GLY A 171 -7.68 31.21 0.31
CA GLY A 171 -6.53 31.58 -0.50
C GLY A 171 -5.26 31.94 0.28
N LEU A 172 -5.31 32.01 1.62
CA LEU A 172 -4.10 32.24 2.41
C LEU A 172 -3.18 31.00 2.35
N ASN A 173 -1.88 31.22 2.44
CA ASN A 173 -0.88 30.20 2.73
C ASN A 173 -0.15 30.55 4.03
N TYR A 174 0.77 29.69 4.45
CA TYR A 174 1.52 29.87 5.69
C TYR A 174 2.26 31.22 5.76
N GLY A 175 2.81 31.68 4.63
CA GLY A 175 3.51 32.97 4.54
C GLY A 175 2.57 34.18 4.62
N THR A 176 1.32 34.03 4.20
CA THR A 176 0.31 35.10 4.20
C THR A 176 -0.68 35.01 5.37
N LEU A 177 -0.40 34.20 6.40
CA LEU A 177 -1.26 34.11 7.58
C LEU A 177 -1.27 35.39 8.43
N ASN A 178 -0.27 36.26 8.27
CA ASN A 178 -0.16 37.54 8.99
C ASN A 178 -0.36 37.36 10.51
N GLU A 179 -1.34 38.03 11.10
CA GLU A 179 -1.70 37.97 12.53
C GLU A 179 -2.05 36.56 13.02
N TYR A 180 -2.53 35.66 12.16
CA TYR A 180 -2.90 34.29 12.52
C TYR A 180 -1.71 33.34 12.62
N LYS A 181 -0.54 33.73 12.12
CA LYS A 181 0.62 32.84 12.03
C LYS A 181 1.09 32.38 13.42
N LEU A 182 1.25 33.30 14.35
CA LEU A 182 1.68 32.98 15.72
C LEU A 182 0.66 32.09 16.43
N THR A 183 -0.64 32.37 16.24
CA THR A 183 -1.73 31.54 16.78
C THR A 183 -1.69 30.13 16.22
N PHE A 184 -1.46 29.98 14.92
CA PHE A 184 -1.31 28.68 14.27
C PHE A 184 -0.07 27.92 14.78
N ASP A 185 1.10 28.56 14.82
CA ASP A 185 2.37 27.95 15.23
C ASP A 185 2.34 27.47 16.69
N LEU A 186 1.73 28.26 17.58
CA LEU A 186 1.63 27.94 19.00
C LEU A 186 0.42 27.06 19.34
N ARG A 187 -0.45 26.74 18.38
CA ARG A 187 -1.61 25.91 18.64
C ARG A 187 -1.16 24.52 19.05
N THR A 188 -1.58 24.08 20.23
CA THR A 188 -1.28 22.73 20.70
C THR A 188 -2.21 21.70 20.08
N ILE A 189 -1.64 20.56 19.73
CA ILE A 189 -2.33 19.39 19.22
C ILE A 189 -2.05 18.27 20.20
N ARG A 190 -3.11 17.56 20.60
CA ARG A 190 -3.00 16.43 21.52
C ARG A 190 -2.33 15.25 20.83
N ASN A 191 -1.21 14.82 21.39
CA ASN A 191 -0.55 13.59 21.02
C ASN A 191 -0.71 12.59 22.16
N VAL A 192 -0.91 11.32 21.81
CA VAL A 192 -0.93 10.20 22.73
C VAL A 192 0.30 9.36 22.41
N ILE A 193 1.26 9.36 23.32
CA ILE A 193 2.50 8.61 23.18
C ILE A 193 2.31 7.25 23.85
N VAL A 194 2.38 6.21 23.04
CA VAL A 194 2.32 4.81 23.44
C VAL A 194 3.73 4.26 23.50
N LYS A 195 4.05 3.52 24.56
CA LYS A 195 5.32 2.80 24.68
C LYS A 195 5.07 1.40 25.22
N GLN A 196 5.59 0.40 24.53
CA GLN A 196 5.47 -1.00 24.91
C GLN A 196 6.60 -1.35 25.88
N ILE A 197 6.23 -1.94 27.03
CA ILE A 197 7.15 -2.47 28.03
C ILE A 197 7.42 -3.95 27.76
N ALA A 198 6.38 -4.71 27.37
CA ALA A 198 6.48 -6.12 27.04
C ALA A 198 5.46 -6.54 25.95
N PRO A 199 5.81 -7.47 25.05
CA PRO A 199 7.15 -8.07 24.84
C PRO A 199 8.18 -7.04 24.32
N LYS A 200 9.48 -7.23 24.55
CA LYS A 200 10.51 -6.23 24.18
C LYS A 200 10.99 -6.34 22.73
N ASP A 201 10.83 -7.51 22.13
CA ASP A 201 11.44 -7.86 20.84
C ASP A 201 10.44 -7.79 19.66
N ASP A 202 9.29 -7.14 19.86
CA ASP A 202 8.27 -6.99 18.82
C ASP A 202 7.46 -5.69 19.08
N ILE A 203 6.98 -5.05 18.01
CA ILE A 203 6.11 -3.87 18.02
C ILE A 203 4.62 -4.23 17.82
N SER A 204 4.23 -5.50 18.06
CA SER A 204 2.87 -6.00 17.87
C SER A 204 1.77 -5.17 18.56
N ALA A 205 2.03 -4.56 19.73
CA ALA A 205 1.04 -3.68 20.36
C ALA A 205 0.74 -2.44 19.51
N VAL A 206 1.74 -1.89 18.81
CA VAL A 206 1.56 -0.74 17.90
C VAL A 206 0.59 -1.10 16.79
N HIS A 207 0.79 -2.27 16.19
CA HIS A 207 -0.01 -2.75 15.08
C HIS A 207 -1.44 -3.07 15.53
N GLU A 208 -1.61 -3.63 16.72
CA GLU A 208 -2.95 -3.89 17.25
C GLU A 208 -3.70 -2.58 17.60
N ILE A 209 -3.01 -1.61 18.21
CA ILE A 209 -3.57 -0.27 18.45
C ILE A 209 -3.91 0.40 17.13
N PHE A 210 -3.04 0.32 16.13
CA PHE A 210 -3.29 0.82 14.79
C PHE A 210 -4.55 0.21 14.18
N ASN A 211 -4.70 -1.11 14.23
CA ASN A 211 -5.88 -1.80 13.71
C ASN A 211 -7.15 -1.34 14.44
N ARG A 212 -7.13 -1.31 15.78
CA ARG A 212 -8.29 -0.94 16.61
C ARG A 212 -8.68 0.54 16.46
N LEU A 213 -7.73 1.44 16.19
CA LEU A 213 -8.02 2.85 15.95
C LEU A 213 -8.58 3.09 14.54
N ASN A 214 -8.16 2.30 13.55
CA ASN A 214 -8.57 2.49 12.16
C ASN A 214 -9.83 1.71 11.75
N THR A 215 -10.27 0.71 12.52
CA THR A 215 -11.53 -0.02 12.28
C THR A 215 -12.80 0.82 12.45
N GLY A 216 -12.71 2.04 12.99
CA GLY A 216 -13.81 3.03 13.01
C GLY A 216 -13.75 4.11 11.92
N GLY A 217 -12.73 4.07 11.04
CA GLY A 217 -12.44 5.10 10.03
C GLY A 217 -12.58 4.61 8.58
N VAL A 218 -11.80 5.16 7.64
CA VAL A 218 -11.66 4.53 6.32
C VAL A 218 -10.87 3.24 6.54
N ASN A 219 -11.57 2.10 6.50
CA ASN A 219 -10.99 0.79 6.77
C ASN A 219 -9.76 0.53 5.90
N LEU A 220 -8.71 0.05 6.54
CA LEU A 220 -7.53 -0.48 5.86
C LEU A 220 -7.89 -1.83 5.24
N SER A 221 -7.31 -2.13 4.09
CA SER A 221 -7.42 -3.46 3.50
C SER A 221 -6.73 -4.50 4.41
N PRO A 222 -7.12 -5.79 4.34
CA PRO A 222 -6.39 -6.85 5.02
C PRO A 222 -4.89 -6.89 4.68
N GLN A 223 -4.51 -6.46 3.48
CA GLN A 223 -3.11 -6.37 3.07
C GLN A 223 -2.39 -5.19 3.73
N GLU A 224 -3.04 -4.02 3.82
CA GLU A 224 -2.49 -2.85 4.54
C GLU A 224 -2.26 -3.20 6.02
N ILE A 225 -3.19 -3.95 6.62
CA ILE A 225 -3.05 -4.48 7.98
C ILE A 225 -1.87 -5.45 8.09
N ARG A 226 -1.72 -6.39 7.15
CA ARG A 226 -0.62 -7.37 7.13
C ARG A 226 0.76 -6.74 6.93
N ALA A 227 0.88 -5.82 6.00
CA ALA A 227 2.12 -5.09 5.74
C ALA A 227 2.58 -4.29 6.97
N SER A 228 1.62 -3.84 7.79
CA SER A 228 1.86 -3.27 9.11
C SER A 228 2.30 -4.32 10.10
N LEU A 229 1.45 -5.32 10.36
CA LEU A 229 1.68 -6.36 11.38
C LEU A 229 3.02 -7.10 11.23
N TYR A 230 3.45 -7.36 10.00
CA TYR A 230 4.60 -8.21 9.68
C TYR A 230 5.70 -7.46 8.91
N HIS A 231 5.86 -6.15 9.18
CA HIS A 231 6.92 -5.35 8.59
C HIS A 231 8.28 -6.05 8.67
N SER A 232 8.96 -6.17 7.52
CA SER A 232 10.20 -6.94 7.38
C SER A 232 10.88 -6.63 6.04
N ASP A 233 12.13 -7.07 5.90
CA ASP A 233 12.88 -7.00 4.63
C ASP A 233 12.15 -7.70 3.47
N PHE A 234 11.32 -8.71 3.78
CA PHE A 234 10.47 -9.37 2.80
C PHE A 234 9.39 -8.43 2.25
N TYR A 235 8.72 -7.64 3.09
CA TYR A 235 7.79 -6.62 2.61
C TYR A 235 8.50 -5.49 1.84
N GLY A 236 9.75 -5.18 2.21
CA GLY A 236 10.62 -4.32 1.42
C GLY A 236 10.88 -4.89 0.01
N LEU A 237 11.19 -6.19 -0.08
CA LEU A 237 11.32 -6.91 -1.35
C LEU A 237 10.04 -6.86 -2.16
N LEU A 238 8.88 -7.21 -1.58
CA LEU A 238 7.60 -7.17 -2.31
C LEU A 238 7.33 -5.78 -2.88
N SER A 239 7.58 -4.72 -2.10
CA SER A 239 7.44 -3.34 -2.56
C SER A 239 8.38 -3.03 -3.73
N HIS A 240 9.62 -3.53 -3.68
CA HIS A 240 10.59 -3.36 -4.77
C HIS A 240 10.18 -4.13 -6.03
N LEU A 241 9.78 -5.39 -5.91
CA LEU A 241 9.27 -6.21 -7.02
C LEU A 241 8.02 -5.58 -7.65
N ASN A 242 7.14 -5.03 -6.82
CA ASN A 242 5.93 -4.35 -7.24
C ASN A 242 6.25 -3.19 -8.21
N LEU A 243 7.36 -2.49 -8.02
CA LEU A 243 7.74 -1.35 -8.87
C LEU A 243 8.50 -1.74 -10.14
N LYS A 244 8.80 -3.03 -10.37
CA LYS A 244 9.55 -3.46 -11.56
C LYS A 244 8.72 -3.27 -12.84
N PRO A 245 9.26 -2.64 -13.90
CA PRO A 245 8.53 -2.43 -15.15
C PRO A 245 7.99 -3.74 -15.76
N ALA A 246 8.79 -4.81 -15.76
CA ALA A 246 8.36 -6.11 -16.28
C ALA A 246 7.14 -6.68 -15.52
N TRP A 247 7.09 -6.49 -14.19
CA TRP A 247 5.93 -6.89 -13.39
C TRP A 247 4.71 -6.00 -13.63
N ARG A 248 4.88 -4.68 -13.80
CA ARG A 248 3.80 -3.76 -14.19
C ARG A 248 3.19 -4.15 -15.55
N THR A 249 4.03 -4.55 -16.51
CA THR A 249 3.58 -5.08 -17.81
C THR A 249 2.76 -6.36 -17.64
N VAL A 250 3.24 -7.32 -16.84
CA VAL A 250 2.51 -8.57 -16.54
C VAL A 250 1.15 -8.30 -15.89
N LEU A 251 1.06 -7.29 -15.02
CA LEU A 251 -0.20 -6.90 -14.39
C LEU A 251 -1.15 -6.15 -15.32
N GLY A 252 -0.64 -5.53 -16.40
CA GLY A 252 -1.40 -4.60 -17.23
C GLY A 252 -1.79 -3.30 -16.51
N ILE A 253 -1.08 -2.95 -15.43
CA ILE A 253 -1.34 -1.76 -14.61
C ILE A 253 -0.02 -1.03 -14.38
N GLU A 254 0.06 0.23 -14.82
CA GLU A 254 1.29 1.04 -14.69
C GLU A 254 1.53 1.49 -13.24
N GLU A 255 0.49 1.99 -12.58
CA GLU A 255 0.58 2.62 -11.26
C GLU A 255 0.30 1.63 -10.12
N PRO A 256 1.08 1.66 -9.03
CA PRO A 256 0.80 0.86 -7.84
C PRO A 256 -0.58 1.10 -7.23
N ASP A 257 -1.18 0.02 -6.73
CA ASP A 257 -2.50 0.09 -6.09
C ASP A 257 -2.41 0.78 -4.72
N LEU A 258 -3.35 1.69 -4.46
CA LEU A 258 -3.39 2.49 -3.23
C LEU A 258 -3.58 1.64 -1.97
N HIS A 259 -4.27 0.50 -2.10
CA HIS A 259 -4.60 -0.43 -1.03
C HIS A 259 -3.70 -1.67 -1.00
N MET A 260 -2.57 -1.60 -1.73
CA MET A 260 -1.55 -2.64 -1.80
C MET A 260 -2.06 -3.98 -2.36
N LYS A 261 -3.15 -3.99 -3.16
CA LYS A 261 -3.67 -5.24 -3.74
C LYS A 261 -2.64 -5.94 -4.63
N ASP A 262 -1.86 -5.18 -5.37
CA ASP A 262 -0.76 -5.68 -6.22
C ASP A 262 0.40 -6.29 -5.40
N ILE A 263 0.68 -5.75 -4.21
CA ILE A 263 1.58 -6.38 -3.22
C ILE A 263 0.98 -7.69 -2.70
N GLU A 264 -0.33 -7.74 -2.46
CA GLU A 264 -0.99 -9.01 -2.06
C GLU A 264 -0.84 -10.09 -3.13
N PHE A 265 -0.85 -9.74 -4.42
CA PHE A 265 -0.67 -10.70 -5.49
C PHE A 265 0.71 -11.36 -5.40
N LEU A 266 1.76 -10.55 -5.24
CA LEU A 266 3.12 -11.05 -5.03
C LEU A 266 3.20 -11.94 -3.77
N LEU A 267 2.64 -11.47 -2.66
CA LEU A 267 2.61 -12.22 -1.41
C LEU A 267 1.89 -13.57 -1.55
N ARG A 268 0.76 -13.61 -2.26
CA ARG A 268 0.03 -14.85 -2.56
C ARG A 268 0.86 -15.80 -3.40
N GLY A 269 1.55 -15.30 -4.42
CA GLY A 269 2.46 -16.11 -5.24
C GLY A 269 3.53 -16.81 -4.41
N PHE A 270 4.25 -16.06 -3.56
CA PHE A 270 5.28 -16.65 -2.68
C PHE A 270 4.68 -17.56 -1.60
N ALA A 271 3.56 -17.19 -0.98
CA ALA A 271 2.91 -18.03 0.03
C ALA A 271 2.47 -19.38 -0.56
N MET A 272 1.90 -19.37 -1.77
CA MET A 272 1.53 -20.60 -2.48
C MET A 272 2.76 -21.41 -2.88
N LEU A 273 3.82 -20.77 -3.35
CA LEU A 273 5.06 -21.48 -3.68
C LEU A 273 5.64 -22.22 -2.46
N GLU A 274 5.67 -21.57 -1.30
CA GLU A 274 6.43 -22.07 -0.16
C GLU A 274 5.63 -22.93 0.82
N ILE A 275 4.33 -22.63 1.00
CA ILE A 275 3.52 -23.26 2.04
C ILE A 275 2.12 -23.69 1.56
N HIS A 276 1.88 -23.90 0.26
CA HIS A 276 0.56 -24.32 -0.24
C HIS A 276 0.03 -25.61 0.41
N ASP A 277 0.88 -26.52 0.86
CA ASP A 277 0.46 -27.73 1.58
C ASP A 277 -0.28 -27.42 2.90
N ALA A 278 0.05 -26.29 3.52
CA ALA A 278 -0.61 -25.81 4.73
C ALA A 278 -1.89 -25.00 4.43
N TYR A 279 -2.26 -24.83 3.15
CA TYR A 279 -3.43 -24.05 2.77
C TYR A 279 -4.73 -24.75 3.15
N GLY A 280 -5.47 -24.13 4.08
CA GLY A 280 -6.83 -24.51 4.46
C GLY A 280 -7.89 -23.79 3.63
N SER A 281 -8.87 -23.18 4.27
CA SER A 281 -9.94 -22.42 3.58
C SER A 281 -9.90 -20.91 3.81
N ALA A 282 -9.09 -20.42 4.75
CA ALA A 282 -9.04 -19.00 5.13
C ALA A 282 -7.78 -18.32 4.56
N MET A 283 -7.93 -17.63 3.42
CA MET A 283 -6.82 -16.94 2.75
C MET A 283 -6.15 -15.89 3.64
N ALA A 284 -6.93 -15.13 4.42
CA ALA A 284 -6.37 -14.13 5.33
C ALA A 284 -5.44 -14.76 6.38
N HIS A 285 -5.88 -15.86 7.01
CA HIS A 285 -5.07 -16.58 8.00
C HIS A 285 -3.82 -17.21 7.36
N PHE A 286 -3.95 -17.76 6.16
CA PHE A 286 -2.85 -18.31 5.39
C PHE A 286 -1.75 -17.27 5.11
N LEU A 287 -2.14 -16.09 4.61
CA LEU A 287 -1.19 -15.02 4.32
C LEU A 287 -0.60 -14.39 5.57
N ASN A 288 -1.36 -14.33 6.68
CA ASN A 288 -0.82 -13.93 7.99
C ASN A 288 0.26 -14.90 8.46
N THR A 289 0.02 -16.21 8.32
CA THR A 289 0.97 -17.27 8.70
C THR A 289 2.26 -17.15 7.90
N PHE A 290 2.16 -17.03 6.58
CA PHE A 290 3.32 -16.84 5.72
C PHE A 290 4.05 -15.53 6.04
N SER A 291 3.33 -14.42 6.22
CA SER A 291 3.94 -13.12 6.54
C SER A 291 4.74 -13.16 7.86
N LYS A 292 4.23 -13.88 8.87
CA LYS A 292 4.94 -14.10 10.14
C LYS A 292 6.18 -14.98 10.00
N GLN A 293 6.17 -15.94 9.08
CA GLN A 293 7.36 -16.74 8.76
C GLN A 293 8.39 -15.89 8.01
N ALA A 294 7.93 -15.15 7.00
CA ALA A 294 8.77 -14.32 6.14
C ALA A 294 9.43 -13.15 6.87
N SER A 295 8.87 -12.69 8.00
CA SER A 295 9.52 -11.68 8.83
C SER A 295 10.84 -12.12 9.46
N LYS A 296 11.14 -13.42 9.43
CA LYS A 296 12.38 -14.01 9.93
C LYS A 296 13.40 -14.33 8.84
N PHE A 297 13.10 -14.04 7.58
CA PHE A 297 14.01 -14.31 6.46
C PHE A 297 15.27 -13.47 6.59
N ASP A 298 16.41 -14.10 6.31
CA ASP A 298 17.70 -13.40 6.31
C ASP A 298 17.99 -12.74 4.95
N LYS A 299 19.12 -12.05 4.85
CA LYS A 299 19.49 -11.35 3.62
C LYS A 299 19.68 -12.29 2.42
N ALA A 300 20.15 -13.52 2.65
CA ALA A 300 20.33 -14.51 1.58
C ALA A 300 18.98 -15.01 1.07
N ASP A 301 18.04 -15.27 1.99
CA ASP A 301 16.65 -15.61 1.69
C ASP A 301 15.96 -14.54 0.82
N ILE A 302 16.14 -13.26 1.18
CA ILE A 302 15.58 -12.13 0.44
C ILE A 302 16.20 -12.01 -0.95
N THR A 303 17.52 -12.14 -1.04
CA THR A 303 18.26 -12.04 -2.31
C THR A 303 17.84 -13.16 -3.27
N TYR A 304 17.72 -14.38 -2.76
CA TYR A 304 17.30 -15.53 -3.56
C TYR A 304 15.88 -15.34 -4.13
N ARG A 305 14.91 -14.94 -3.30
CA ARG A 305 13.52 -14.70 -3.74
C ARG A 305 13.42 -13.58 -4.77
N SER A 306 14.22 -12.52 -4.63
CA SER A 306 14.33 -11.48 -5.66
C SER A 306 14.80 -12.06 -7.00
N ASN A 307 15.88 -12.84 -6.99
CA ASN A 307 16.46 -13.42 -8.21
C ASN A 307 15.52 -14.45 -8.84
N LEU A 308 14.84 -15.26 -8.02
CA LEU A 308 13.85 -16.23 -8.49
C LEU A 308 12.70 -15.52 -9.21
N PHE A 309 12.17 -14.46 -8.61
CA PHE A 309 11.10 -13.67 -9.24
C PHE A 309 11.57 -12.99 -10.52
N ASP A 310 12.81 -12.48 -10.56
CA ASP A 310 13.39 -11.90 -11.78
C ASP A 310 13.56 -12.95 -12.89
N SER A 311 13.94 -14.18 -12.54
CA SER A 311 14.01 -15.29 -13.50
C SER A 311 12.62 -15.70 -14.01
N PHE A 312 11.58 -15.66 -13.17
CA PHE A 312 10.20 -15.85 -13.58
C PHE A 312 9.70 -14.74 -14.52
N LEU A 313 10.02 -13.48 -14.25
CA LEU A 313 9.69 -12.38 -15.17
C LEU A 313 10.40 -12.54 -16.51
N THR A 314 11.65 -13.05 -16.49
CA THR A 314 12.41 -13.35 -17.71
C THR A 314 11.75 -14.47 -18.51
N SER A 315 11.27 -15.52 -17.84
CA SER A 315 10.56 -16.62 -18.50
C SER A 315 9.22 -16.21 -19.11
N CYS A 316 8.61 -15.12 -18.61
CA CYS A 316 7.41 -14.51 -19.18
C CYS A 316 7.66 -13.69 -20.46
N SER A 317 8.90 -13.43 -20.88
CA SER A 317 9.21 -12.45 -21.95
C SER A 317 8.62 -12.76 -23.33
N GLY A 318 8.31 -14.03 -23.62
CA GLY A 318 7.65 -14.46 -24.86
C GLY A 318 6.11 -14.42 -24.83
N LEU A 319 5.51 -14.04 -23.69
CA LEU A 319 4.06 -14.05 -23.52
C LEU A 319 3.42 -12.77 -24.04
N GLU A 320 2.17 -12.88 -24.52
CA GLU A 320 1.35 -11.72 -24.86
C GLU A 320 1.01 -10.89 -23.61
N SER A 321 0.74 -9.59 -23.78
CA SER A 321 0.46 -8.68 -22.66
C SER A 321 -0.76 -9.08 -21.82
N ASN A 322 -1.69 -9.84 -22.40
CA ASN A 322 -2.91 -10.33 -21.76
C ASN A 322 -2.78 -11.78 -21.22
N ALA A 323 -1.56 -12.34 -21.18
CA ALA A 323 -1.34 -13.73 -20.80
C ALA A 323 -1.97 -14.09 -19.45
N PHE A 324 -1.86 -13.17 -18.48
CA PHE A 324 -2.40 -13.33 -17.13
C PHE A 324 -3.80 -12.72 -16.93
N GLU A 325 -4.47 -12.29 -17.99
CA GLU A 325 -5.85 -11.82 -17.91
C GLU A 325 -6.85 -12.99 -17.87
N GLY A 326 -7.84 -12.88 -16.99
CA GLY A 326 -9.00 -13.78 -16.98
C GLY A 326 -10.02 -13.44 -18.07
N SER A 327 -11.15 -14.15 -18.10
CA SER A 327 -12.25 -13.95 -19.07
C SER A 327 -12.85 -12.53 -19.05
N SER A 328 -12.68 -11.79 -17.95
CA SER A 328 -13.11 -10.39 -17.80
C SER A 328 -12.17 -9.35 -18.42
N GLY A 329 -11.03 -9.76 -18.99
CA GLY A 329 -9.99 -8.85 -19.48
C GLY A 329 -9.26 -8.11 -18.35
N ARG A 330 -9.26 -8.67 -17.13
CA ARG A 330 -8.56 -8.16 -15.96
C ARG A 330 -7.55 -9.18 -15.48
N PHE A 331 -6.48 -8.72 -14.84
CA PHE A 331 -5.49 -9.60 -14.21
C PHE A 331 -6.14 -10.67 -13.33
N SER A 332 -5.78 -11.92 -13.57
CA SER A 332 -6.29 -13.08 -12.84
C SER A 332 -5.24 -13.54 -11.83
N ILE A 333 -5.50 -13.25 -10.56
CA ILE A 333 -4.62 -13.68 -9.46
C ILE A 333 -4.49 -15.19 -9.37
N THR A 334 -5.58 -15.93 -9.65
CA THR A 334 -5.60 -17.39 -9.63
C THR A 334 -4.80 -17.98 -10.78
N LEU A 335 -4.77 -17.33 -11.94
CA LEU A 335 -3.91 -17.75 -13.05
C LEU A 335 -2.44 -17.45 -12.75
N TYR A 336 -2.15 -16.25 -12.27
CA TYR A 336 -0.80 -15.87 -11.87
C TYR A 336 -0.23 -16.79 -10.79
N GLU A 337 -0.96 -17.04 -9.69
CA GLU A 337 -0.44 -17.87 -8.59
C GLU A 337 -0.14 -19.29 -9.08
N SER A 338 -1.02 -19.86 -9.91
CA SER A 338 -0.85 -21.21 -10.45
C SER A 338 0.33 -21.31 -11.41
N VAL A 339 0.47 -20.37 -12.35
CA VAL A 339 1.60 -20.34 -13.28
C VAL A 339 2.91 -20.08 -12.54
N PHE A 340 2.93 -19.15 -11.58
CA PHE A 340 4.11 -18.85 -10.78
C PHE A 340 4.58 -20.08 -10.00
N VAL A 341 3.67 -20.78 -9.32
CA VAL A 341 4.00 -22.03 -8.62
C VAL A 341 4.47 -23.10 -9.60
N ALA A 342 3.76 -23.36 -10.69
CA ALA A 342 4.14 -24.38 -11.68
C ALA A 342 5.55 -24.17 -12.25
N VAL A 343 5.94 -22.91 -12.50
CA VAL A 343 7.25 -22.56 -13.05
C VAL A 343 8.35 -22.55 -11.99
N CYS A 344 8.03 -22.12 -10.76
CA CYS A 344 9.04 -21.87 -9.72
C CYS A 344 9.22 -23.02 -8.72
N SER A 345 8.30 -23.98 -8.61
CA SER A 345 8.40 -25.06 -7.59
C SER A 345 9.70 -25.86 -7.69
N GLN A 346 10.02 -26.38 -8.88
CA GLN A 346 11.23 -27.18 -9.07
C GLN A 346 12.53 -26.37 -8.85
N PRO A 347 12.70 -25.15 -9.44
CA PRO A 347 13.84 -24.29 -9.10
C PRO A 347 13.90 -23.95 -7.61
N PHE A 348 12.76 -23.68 -6.97
CA PHE A 348 12.68 -23.34 -5.56
C PHE A 348 13.22 -24.46 -4.66
N GLU A 349 12.78 -25.69 -4.89
CA GLU A 349 13.24 -26.88 -4.15
C GLU A 349 14.74 -27.13 -4.31
N ASN A 350 15.28 -26.88 -5.51
CA ASN A 350 16.70 -27.09 -5.82
C ASN A 350 17.60 -25.88 -5.47
N LYS A 351 17.03 -24.76 -5.00
CA LYS A 351 17.73 -23.48 -4.80
C LYS A 351 18.36 -22.93 -6.09
N GLU A 352 17.68 -23.13 -7.21
CA GLU A 352 18.05 -22.69 -8.54
C GLU A 352 17.14 -21.56 -9.03
N LEU A 353 17.48 -20.97 -10.16
CA LEU A 353 16.64 -19.99 -10.84
C LEU A 353 15.90 -20.64 -12.00
N VAL A 354 14.80 -20.04 -12.44
CA VAL A 354 14.08 -20.48 -13.64
C VAL A 354 15.01 -20.35 -14.85
N SER A 355 15.18 -21.43 -15.60
CA SER A 355 15.93 -21.46 -16.85
C SER A 355 14.97 -21.64 -18.02
N GLY A 356 14.99 -20.72 -18.98
CA GLY A 356 14.18 -20.78 -20.20
C GLY A 356 12.94 -19.88 -20.18
N THR A 357 12.07 -20.05 -21.17
CA THR A 357 10.85 -19.25 -21.38
C THR A 357 9.58 -20.10 -21.35
N ILE A 358 8.52 -19.57 -20.75
CA ILE A 358 7.21 -20.25 -20.71
C ILE A 358 6.68 -20.38 -22.14
N ASP A 359 6.24 -21.58 -22.52
CA ASP A 359 5.58 -21.79 -23.82
C ASP A 359 4.21 -21.07 -23.84
N PRO A 360 4.02 -20.04 -24.69
CA PRO A 360 2.76 -19.31 -24.77
C PRO A 360 1.54 -20.20 -25.07
N ALA A 361 1.73 -21.33 -25.78
CA ALA A 361 0.66 -22.26 -26.07
C ALA A 361 0.11 -22.93 -24.80
N THR A 362 0.96 -23.20 -23.81
CA THR A 362 0.54 -23.84 -22.55
C THR A 362 -0.27 -22.90 -21.66
N ILE A 363 -0.03 -21.59 -21.72
CA ILE A 363 -0.87 -20.59 -21.06
C ILE A 363 -2.27 -20.60 -21.66
N GLN A 364 -2.39 -20.62 -22.99
CA GLN A 364 -3.70 -20.69 -23.66
C GLN A 364 -4.41 -22.01 -23.38
N GLN A 365 -3.67 -23.12 -23.36
CA GLN A 365 -4.20 -24.42 -22.98
C GLN A 365 -4.76 -24.40 -21.55
N LEU A 366 -4.01 -23.87 -20.57
CA LEU A 366 -4.45 -23.76 -19.18
C LEU A 366 -5.71 -22.87 -19.06
N LYS A 367 -5.75 -21.74 -19.79
CA LYS A 367 -6.93 -20.85 -19.83
C LYS A 367 -8.16 -21.54 -20.41
N SER A 368 -7.98 -22.50 -21.31
CA SER A 368 -9.06 -23.32 -21.90
C SER A 368 -9.37 -24.61 -21.12
N ASP A 369 -8.58 -24.94 -20.11
CA ASP A 369 -8.74 -26.17 -19.34
C ASP A 369 -9.99 -26.09 -18.46
N ARG A 370 -10.94 -27.00 -18.69
CA ARG A 370 -12.24 -26.99 -18.01
C ARG A 370 -12.09 -27.16 -16.50
N GLU A 371 -11.18 -28.03 -16.09
CA GLU A 371 -10.93 -28.30 -14.66
C GLU A 371 -10.34 -27.08 -13.94
N PHE A 372 -9.41 -26.39 -14.58
CA PHE A 372 -8.86 -25.13 -14.09
C PHE A 372 -9.92 -24.02 -14.06
N GLN A 373 -10.74 -23.88 -15.10
CA GLN A 373 -11.82 -22.89 -15.17
C GLN A 373 -12.85 -23.10 -14.06
N ASP A 374 -13.33 -24.33 -13.88
CA ASP A 374 -14.31 -24.67 -12.86
C ASP A 374 -13.79 -24.33 -11.45
N ALA A 375 -12.50 -24.59 -11.20
CA ALA A 375 -11.82 -24.25 -9.95
C ALA A 375 -11.50 -22.75 -9.80
N SER A 376 -11.58 -21.97 -10.88
CA SER A 376 -11.29 -20.53 -10.90
C SER A 376 -12.53 -19.63 -10.87
N GLN A 377 -13.74 -20.20 -11.00
CA GLN A 377 -14.99 -19.42 -11.10
C GLN A 377 -15.84 -19.41 -9.82
N SER A 378 -15.80 -20.46 -9.01
CA SER A 378 -16.62 -20.56 -7.79
C SER A 378 -15.80 -21.05 -6.62
N ARG A 379 -16.05 -20.51 -5.40
CA ARG A 379 -15.31 -20.90 -4.17
C ARG A 379 -13.80 -20.99 -4.42
N THR A 380 -13.26 -19.96 -5.06
CA THR A 380 -11.89 -19.95 -5.61
C THR A 380 -10.83 -20.05 -4.51
N THR A 381 -11.18 -19.67 -3.29
CA THR A 381 -10.36 -19.79 -2.07
C THR A 381 -10.54 -21.10 -1.33
N SER A 382 -11.38 -22.03 -1.78
CA SER A 382 -11.47 -23.35 -1.12
C SER A 382 -10.19 -24.16 -1.32
N ALA A 383 -9.77 -24.90 -0.30
CA ALA A 383 -8.57 -25.75 -0.34
C ALA A 383 -8.56 -26.69 -1.56
N LEU A 384 -9.71 -27.28 -1.86
CA LEU A 384 -9.91 -28.18 -3.00
C LEU A 384 -9.62 -27.47 -4.33
N ASN A 385 -10.19 -26.28 -4.53
CA ASN A 385 -10.04 -25.55 -5.79
C ASN A 385 -8.63 -24.97 -5.94
N VAL A 386 -8.02 -24.49 -4.85
CA VAL A 386 -6.62 -24.05 -4.87
C VAL A 386 -5.71 -25.21 -5.30
N ARG A 387 -5.81 -26.36 -4.62
CA ARG A 387 -5.00 -27.54 -4.96
C ARG A 387 -5.20 -27.96 -6.41
N LYS A 388 -6.46 -28.06 -6.85
CA LYS A 388 -6.80 -28.43 -8.22
C LYS A 388 -6.19 -27.49 -9.25
N ARG A 389 -6.19 -26.18 -9.00
CA ARG A 389 -5.54 -25.21 -9.91
C ARG A 389 -4.03 -25.39 -9.96
N LEU A 390 -3.38 -25.60 -8.81
CA LEU A 390 -1.94 -25.83 -8.74
C LEU A 390 -1.55 -27.12 -9.48
N GLU A 391 -2.25 -28.23 -9.25
CA GLU A 391 -2.05 -29.51 -9.93
C GLU A 391 -2.20 -29.38 -11.45
N ARG A 392 -3.32 -28.82 -11.92
CA ARG A 392 -3.56 -28.63 -13.36
C ARG A 392 -2.52 -27.71 -14.02
N SER A 393 -2.08 -26.66 -13.32
CA SER A 393 -1.03 -25.80 -13.84
C SER A 393 0.33 -26.51 -13.93
N ALA A 394 0.68 -27.35 -12.96
CA ALA A 394 1.92 -28.11 -12.98
C ALA A 394 1.96 -29.15 -14.11
N GLU A 395 0.80 -29.70 -14.50
CA GLU A 395 0.68 -30.66 -15.60
C GLU A 395 0.73 -30.01 -16.99
N ILE A 396 0.26 -28.77 -17.11
CA ILE A 396 0.08 -28.10 -18.41
C ILE A 396 1.23 -27.13 -18.73
N ILE A 397 1.68 -26.34 -17.75
CA ILE A 397 2.66 -25.29 -17.98
C ILE A 397 4.04 -25.91 -18.21
N THR A 398 4.69 -25.48 -19.29
CA THR A 398 6.06 -25.92 -19.62
C THR A 398 6.97 -24.73 -19.86
N VAL A 399 8.23 -24.90 -19.47
CA VAL A 399 9.32 -23.95 -19.73
C VAL A 399 10.24 -24.56 -20.77
N GLN A 400 10.40 -23.86 -21.89
CA GLN A 400 11.29 -24.24 -22.98
C GLN A 400 12.70 -23.67 -22.70
N PRO A 401 13.78 -24.43 -22.98
CA PRO A 401 15.16 -24.03 -22.67
C PRO A 401 15.61 -22.69 -23.24
#